data_AF-A0A9W4Z9V5-F1
#
_entry.id   AF-A0A9W4Z9V5-F1
#
_cell.length_a   1.000
_cell.length_b   1.000
_cell.length_c   1.000
_cell.angle_alpha   90.00
_cell.angle_beta   90.00
_cell.angle_gamma   90.00
#
_symmetry.space_group_name_H-M   'P 1'
#
loop_
_entity.id
_entity.type
_entity.pdbx_description
1 polymer ?
#
loop_
_entity_poly.entity_id
_entity_poly.type
_entity_poly.pdbx_seq_one_letter_code
_entity_poly.pdbx_strand_id
1 'polypeptide(L)' 'MDCIQLETNVEFCYRVTGKTDFIAKIRIADLRELEEFVDNYISVAQIVSNLIIFKTNTNYDLTEN' A
#
# COMPACT_ATOMS: atom_id res chain seq x y z
N MET A 1 8.34 -12.63 -12.85
CA MET A 1 7.55 -12.40 -11.62
C MET A 1 8.18 -11.20 -10.98
N ASP A 2 7.72 -10.02 -11.39
CA ASP A 2 8.32 -8.77 -10.93
C ASP A 2 7.74 -8.48 -9.55
N CYS A 3 8.63 -8.47 -8.56
CA CYS A 3 8.26 -8.28 -7.17
C CYS A 3 7.78 -6.85 -6.97
N ILE A 4 6.54 -6.67 -6.48
CA ILE A 4 5.96 -5.38 -6.08
C ILE A 4 6.91 -4.55 -5.18
N GLN A 5 7.81 -5.21 -4.43
CA GLN A 5 8.82 -4.57 -3.58
C GLN A 5 9.91 -3.80 -4.35
N LEU A 6 10.02 -3.97 -5.67
CA LEU A 6 10.98 -3.25 -6.52
C LEU A 6 10.44 -1.90 -7.02
N GLU A 7 9.15 -1.63 -6.83
CA GLU A 7 8.57 -0.35 -7.21
C GLU A 7 8.90 0.72 -6.18
N THR A 8 9.48 1.83 -6.65
CA THR A 8 9.86 3.00 -5.84
C THR A 8 8.69 3.65 -5.11
N ASN A 9 7.47 3.32 -5.53
CA ASN A 9 6.24 3.93 -5.06
C ASN A 9 5.60 3.12 -3.91
N VAL A 10 6.15 1.96 -3.57
CA VAL A 10 5.66 1.10 -2.47
C VAL A 10 6.36 1.51 -1.16
N GLU A 11 5.61 2.10 -0.23
CA GLU A 11 6.10 2.46 1.10
C GLU A 11 6.32 1.21 1.96
N PHE A 12 5.42 0.24 1.87
CA PHE A 12 5.62 -1.10 2.41
C PHE A 12 4.72 -2.11 1.69
N CYS A 13 5.10 -3.38 1.76
CA CYS A 13 4.26 -4.51 1.39
C CYS A 13 4.53 -5.66 2.36
N TYR A 14 3.51 -6.05 3.12
CA TYR A 14 3.58 -7.12 4.11
C TYR A 14 2.71 -8.29 3.71
N ARG A 15 3.23 -9.51 3.92
CA ARG A 15 2.40 -10.70 3.95
C ARG A 15 1.65 -10.73 5.29
N VAL A 16 0.34 -10.91 5.24
CA VAL A 16 -0.51 -10.92 6.43
C VAL A 16 -1.28 -12.22 6.53
N THR A 17 -1.75 -12.55 7.72
CA THR A 17 -2.69 -13.66 7.92
C THR A 17 -4.12 -13.15 7.78
N GLY A 18 -5.00 -13.90 7.12
CA GLY A 18 -6.41 -13.53 6.98
C GLY A 18 -6.97 -13.78 5.58
N LYS A 19 -8.00 -12.99 5.22
CA LYS A 19 -8.70 -13.10 3.93
C LYS A 19 -7.91 -12.52 2.74
N THR A 20 -6.93 -11.67 3.02
CA THR A 20 -6.04 -11.10 2.02
C THR A 20 -4.63 -11.57 2.31
N ASP A 21 -3.90 -11.99 1.28
CA ASP A 21 -2.52 -12.48 1.42
C ASP A 21 -1.51 -11.36 1.72
N PHE A 22 -1.75 -10.16 1.19
CA PHE A 22 -0.81 -9.04 1.27
C PHE A 22 -1.54 -7.72 1.57
N ILE A 23 -0.86 -6.85 2.31
CA ILE A 23 -1.24 -5.43 2.46
C ILE A 23 -0.06 -4.60 1.98
N ALA A 24 -0.30 -3.78 0.97
CA ALA A 24 0.66 -2.81 0.46
C ALA A 24 0.15 -1.40 0.68
N LYS A 25 1.08 -0.49 0.98
CA LYS A 25 0.84 0.95 0.96
C LYS A 25 1.69 1.54 -0.14
N ILE A 26 1.03 2.22 -1.08
CA ILE A 26 1.68 2.91 -2.19
C ILE A 26 1.50 4.42 -2.07
N ARG A 27 2.43 5.16 -2.64
CA ARG A 27 2.34 6.60 -2.86
C ARG A 27 2.05 6.82 -4.34
N ILE A 28 1.00 7.56 -4.62
CA ILE A 28 0.58 7.93 -5.97
C ILE A 28 0.59 9.45 -6.07
N ALA A 29 0.98 9.98 -7.23
CA ALA A 29 0.90 11.42 -7.50
C ALA A 29 -0.55 11.84 -7.77
N ASP A 30 -1.30 11.02 -8.50
CA ASP A 30 -2.71 11.22 -8.80
C ASP A 30 -3.45 9.88 -9.00
N LEU A 31 -4.77 9.95 -9.21
CA LEU A 31 -5.63 8.76 -9.28
C LEU A 31 -5.40 7.92 -10.55
N ARG A 32 -4.77 8.44 -11.60
CA ARG A 32 -4.45 7.65 -12.80
C ARG A 32 -3.37 6.63 -12.51
N GLU A 33 -2.38 6.99 -11.71
CA GLU A 33 -1.34 6.05 -11.27
C GLU A 33 -1.92 4.90 -10.43
N LEU A 34 -3.04 5.12 -9.72
CA LEU A 34 -3.73 4.04 -9.01
C LEU A 34 -4.39 3.05 -9.99
N GLU A 35 -4.99 3.55 -11.06
CA GLU A 35 -5.60 2.72 -12.11
C GLU A 35 -4.52 1.90 -12.82
N GLU A 36 -3.43 2.53 -13.24
CA GLU A 36 -2.27 1.87 -13.86
C GLU A 36 -1.68 0.79 -12.94
N PHE A 37 -1.56 1.08 -11.64
CA PHE A 37 -1.09 0.10 -10.66
C PHE A 37 -2.04 -1.10 -10.58
N VAL A 38 -3.35 -0.90 -10.52
CA VAL A 38 -4.32 -2.00 -10.47
C VAL A 38 -4.23 -2.84 -11.75
N ASP A 39 -4.19 -2.20 -12.92
CA ASP A 39 -4.14 -2.87 -14.21
C ASP A 39 -2.87 -3.72 -14.39
N ASN A 40 -1.72 -3.24 -13.89
CA ASN A 40 -0.46 -4.00 -13.94
C ASN A 40 -0.51 -5.29 -13.12
N TYR A 41 -1.26 -5.31 -12.01
CA TYR A 41 -1.28 -6.42 -11.06
C TYR A 41 -2.57 -7.26 -11.08
N ILE A 42 -3.60 -6.85 -11.83
CA ILE A 42 -4.90 -7.56 -11.88
C ILE A 42 -4.78 -9.00 -12.40
N SER A 43 -3.76 -9.28 -13.21
CA SER A 43 -3.48 -10.62 -13.73
C SER A 43 -2.92 -11.60 -12.69
N VAL A 44 -2.36 -11.08 -11.58
CA VAL A 44 -1.67 -11.87 -10.55
C VAL A 44 -2.31 -11.77 -9.18
N ALA A 45 -3.13 -10.75 -8.91
CA ALA A 45 -3.81 -10.56 -7.64
C ALA A 45 -5.18 -9.88 -7.79
N GLN A 46 -6.12 -10.25 -6.92
CA GLN A 46 -7.32 -9.45 -6.68
C GLN A 46 -6.97 -8.29 -5.74
N ILE A 47 -7.30 -7.06 -6.15
CA ILE A 47 -6.88 -5.85 -5.45
C ILE A 47 -8.10 -5.12 -4.88
N VAL A 48 -8.02 -4.75 -3.60
CA VAL A 48 -8.96 -3.85 -2.94
C VAL A 48 -8.20 -2.60 -2.51
N SER A 49 -8.47 -1.49 -3.19
CA SER A 49 -7.79 -0.21 -2.97
C SER A 49 -8.53 0.65 -1.93
N ASN A 50 -7.82 1.12 -0.90
CA ASN A 50 -8.35 2.03 0.11
C ASN A 50 -7.56 3.35 0.05
N LEU A 51 -8.23 4.45 -0.31
CA LEU A 51 -7.60 5.76 -0.38
C LEU A 51 -7.48 6.39 1.01
N ILE A 52 -6.27 6.78 1.39
CA ILE A 52 -6.01 7.47 2.65
C ILE A 52 -6.26 8.97 2.45
N ILE A 53 -7.35 9.50 3.01
CA ILE A 53 -7.70 10.93 2.90
C ILE A 53 -7.00 11.77 3.98
N PHE A 54 -6.85 11.21 5.18
CA PHE A 54 -6.21 11.88 6.31
C PHE A 54 -5.20 10.94 6.97
N LYS A 55 -4.11 11.52 7.49
CA LYS A 55 -3.09 10.81 8.26
C LYS A 55 -2.95 11.47 9.62
N THR A 56 -3.17 10.71 10.69
CA THR A 56 -2.86 11.14 12.06
C THR A 56 -1.42 10.78 12.39
N ASN A 57 -0.69 11.67 13.08
CA ASN A 57 0.65 11.38 13.57
C ASN A 57 0.54 10.57 14.87
N THR A 58 1.15 9.38 14.90
CA THR A 58 1.16 8.48 16.06
C THR A 58 2.52 8.46 16.76
N ASN A 59 3.43 9.38 16.44
CA ASN A 59 4.58 9.65 17.30
C ASN A 59 4.09 10.24 18.62
N TYR A 60 3.60 9.37 19.50
CA TYR A 60 3.53 9.67 20.92
C TYR A 60 4.97 9.73 21.40
N ASP A 61 5.43 10.92 21.82
CA ASP A 61 6.62 11.03 22.66
C ASP A 61 6.34 10.19 23.91
N LEU A 62 6.95 9.02 24.01
CA LEU A 62 6.87 8.14 25.19
C LEU A 62 7.64 8.74 26.39
N THR A 63 7.86 10.05 26.42
CA THR A 63 8.70 10.76 27.39
C THR A 63 7.93 11.61 28.40
N GLU A 64 6.63 11.40 28.57
CA GLU A 64 5.89 11.96 29.71
C GLU A 64 5.13 10.86 30.46
N ASN A 65 5.83 10.21 31.40
CA ASN A 65 5.42 9.97 32.79
C ASN A 65 6.51 9.21 33.56
#